data_AF-A0A7J2KWX3-F1
#
_entry.id   AF-A0A7J2KWX3-F1
#
_cell.length_a   1.000
_cell.length_b   1.000
_cell.length_c   1.000
_cell.angle_alpha   90.00
_cell.angle_beta   90.00
_cell.angle_gamma   90.00
#
_symmetry.space_group_name_H-M   'P 1'
#
loop_
_entity.id
_entity.type
_entity.pdbx_description
1 polymer ?
#
loop_
_entity_poly.entity_id
_entity_poly.type
_entity_poly.pdbx_seq_one_letter_code
_entity_poly.pdbx_strand_id
1 'polypeptide(L)'
;MSENVGLKLTGYKVIKGIISCKTGIHIGGTADKIEIGGMDNPIIKHPITNLPYVPGSSIKGKMRSLTEWKLGNFSGNGDVHAWCRNNGCPICRVFGTTAGDARIGPTRLIVR
;
A
#
# COMPACT_ATOMS: atom_id res chain seq x y z
N MET A 1 -8.73 31.40 -22.04
CA MET A 1 -8.75 30.99 -20.62
C MET A 1 -9.33 29.59 -20.52
N SER A 2 -8.50 28.58 -20.26
CA SER A 2 -8.98 27.24 -19.89
C SER A 2 -9.09 27.19 -18.37
N GLU A 3 -10.30 27.09 -17.84
CA GLU A 3 -10.55 26.96 -16.41
C GLU A 3 -9.80 25.76 -15.83
N ASN A 4 -8.94 26.00 -14.84
CA ASN A 4 -8.33 24.97 -14.02
C ASN A 4 -9.43 24.39 -13.11
N VAL A 5 -10.16 23.37 -13.58
CA VAL A 5 -11.08 22.61 -12.75
C VAL A 5 -10.25 21.76 -11.78
N GLY A 6 -9.93 22.34 -10.62
CA GLY A 6 -9.25 21.65 -9.54
C GLY A 6 -10.05 20.46 -9.03
N LEU A 7 -9.37 19.35 -8.74
CA LEU A 7 -10.02 18.17 -8.15
C LEU A 7 -10.55 18.51 -6.75
N LYS A 8 -11.87 18.37 -6.56
CA LYS A 8 -12.53 18.57 -5.27
C LYS A 8 -12.80 17.22 -4.59
N LEU A 9 -12.41 17.08 -3.32
CA LEU A 9 -12.81 15.94 -2.49
C LEU A 9 -14.32 16.04 -2.21
N THR A 10 -15.09 15.04 -2.65
CA THR A 10 -16.54 14.99 -2.44
C THR A 10 -16.93 14.23 -1.17
N GLY A 11 -16.06 13.33 -0.69
CA GLY A 11 -16.26 12.56 0.53
C GLY A 11 -15.34 11.34 0.58
N TYR A 12 -15.46 10.57 1.67
CA TYR A 12 -14.77 9.30 1.84
C TYR A 12 -15.78 8.19 2.18
N LYS A 13 -15.43 6.96 1.84
CA LYS A 13 -16.14 5.76 2.25
C LYS A 13 -15.23 4.94 3.15
N VAL A 14 -15.76 4.51 4.29
CA VAL A 14 -15.00 3.72 5.27
C VAL A 14 -15.42 2.26 5.15
N ILE A 15 -14.46 1.40 4.85
CA ILE A 15 -14.62 -0.06 4.89
C ILE A 15 -13.96 -0.55 6.18
N LYS A 16 -14.70 -1.31 6.99
CA LYS A 16 -14.21 -1.91 8.23
C LYS A 16 -14.42 -3.42 8.17
N GLY A 17 -13.55 -4.17 8.81
CA GLY A 17 -13.65 -5.62 8.88
C GLY A 17 -12.64 -6.20 9.86
N ILE A 18 -12.74 -7.52 10.07
CA ILE A 18 -11.82 -8.29 10.91
C ILE A 18 -11.05 -9.24 10.00
N ILE A 19 -9.73 -9.21 10.08
CA ILE A 19 -8.86 -10.17 9.37
C ILE A 19 -8.61 -11.34 10.31
N SER A 20 -9.07 -12.53 9.94
CA SER A 20 -8.81 -13.77 10.68
C SER A 20 -7.57 -14.45 10.12
N CYS A 21 -6.56 -14.64 10.97
CA CYS A 21 -5.35 -15.37 10.62
C CYS A 21 -5.65 -16.88 10.55
N LYS A 22 -5.64 -17.46 9.35
CA LYS A 22 -5.96 -18.89 9.15
C LYS A 22 -4.74 -19.81 9.35
N THR A 23 -3.54 -19.29 9.14
CA THR A 23 -2.26 -19.98 9.28
C THR A 23 -1.26 -19.05 9.94
N GLY A 24 -0.08 -19.54 10.34
CA GLY A 24 1.00 -18.66 10.80
C GLY A 24 1.31 -17.56 9.77
N ILE A 25 1.42 -16.31 10.22
CA ILE A 25 1.78 -15.16 9.39
C ILE A 25 3.06 -14.52 9.93
N HIS A 26 4.00 -14.24 9.02
CA HIS A 26 5.23 -13.54 9.33
C HIS A 26 5.27 -12.22 8.54
N ILE A 27 5.37 -11.11 9.26
CA ILE A 27 5.62 -9.78 8.68
C ILE A 27 6.83 -9.23 9.41
N GLY A 28 7.93 -9.06 8.68
CA GLY A 28 9.21 -8.63 9.25
C GLY A 28 9.10 -7.26 9.93
N GLY A 29 9.69 -7.16 11.11
CA GLY A 29 9.93 -5.90 11.80
C GLY A 29 11.38 -5.43 11.64
N THR A 30 11.66 -4.20 12.05
CA THR A 30 13.04 -3.73 12.21
C THR A 30 13.64 -4.28 13.50
N ALA A 31 14.90 -4.69 13.44
CA ALA A 31 15.69 -5.11 14.61
C ALA A 31 16.21 -3.90 15.41
N ASP A 32 15.40 -2.85 15.57
CA ASP A 32 15.84 -1.58 16.15
C ASP A 32 16.18 -1.69 17.64
N LYS A 33 15.76 -2.79 18.29
CA LYS A 33 16.24 -3.15 19.62
C LYS A 33 17.30 -4.23 19.48
N ILE A 34 18.54 -3.86 19.74
CA ILE A 34 19.63 -4.79 20.01
C ILE A 34 19.27 -5.51 21.32
N GLU A 35 18.45 -6.56 21.22
CA GLU A 35 18.22 -7.49 22.33
C GLU A 35 19.43 -8.42 22.39
N ILE A 36 20.09 -8.49 23.55
CA ILE A 36 21.21 -9.41 23.78
C ILE A 36 20.65 -10.84 23.69
N GLY A 37 21.13 -11.63 22.72
CA GLY A 37 20.53 -12.92 22.36
C GLY A 37 19.38 -12.83 21.35
N GLY A 38 19.43 -11.80 20.48
CA GLY A 38 18.38 -11.45 19.52
C GLY A 38 17.81 -12.61 18.70
N MET A 39 16.51 -12.49 18.40
CA MET A 39 15.78 -13.42 17.56
C MET A 39 16.12 -13.19 16.09
N ASP A 40 16.56 -14.24 15.38
CA ASP A 40 17.05 -14.16 14.00
C ASP A 40 16.02 -13.65 12.97
N ASN A 41 14.71 -13.71 13.28
CA ASN A 41 13.65 -13.27 12.37
C ASN A 41 12.49 -12.61 13.13
N PRO A 42 12.61 -11.32 13.48
CA PRO A 42 11.61 -10.62 14.27
C PRO A 42 10.37 -10.25 13.45
N ILE A 43 9.20 -10.46 14.06
CA ILE A 43 7.93 -9.94 13.55
C ILE A 43 7.70 -8.50 13.99
N ILE A 44 6.98 -7.73 13.16
CA ILE A 44 6.59 -6.38 13.49
C ILE A 44 5.58 -6.36 14.65
N LYS A 45 5.82 -5.50 15.63
CA LYS A 45 5.00 -5.35 16.83
C LYS A 45 4.66 -3.88 17.05
N HIS A 46 3.49 -3.63 17.62
CA HIS A 46 3.08 -2.28 17.97
C HIS A 46 3.97 -1.76 19.12
N PRO A 47 4.59 -0.57 19.01
CA PRO A 47 5.63 -0.13 19.96
C PRO A 47 5.13 0.05 21.39
N ILE A 48 3.83 0.31 21.57
CA ILE A 48 3.23 0.54 22.90
C ILE A 48 2.71 -0.77 23.53
N THR A 49 2.04 -1.62 22.76
CA THR A 49 1.35 -2.82 23.29
C THR A 49 2.20 -4.07 23.16
N ASN A 50 3.28 -4.01 22.38
CA ASN A 50 4.15 -5.14 22.03
C ASN A 50 3.42 -6.31 21.35
N LEU A 51 2.19 -6.10 20.86
CA LEU A 51 1.42 -7.10 20.14
C LEU A 51 1.77 -7.10 18.64
N PRO A 52 1.77 -8.26 17.97
CA PRO A 52 1.88 -8.32 16.52
C PRO A 52 0.77 -7.52 15.84
N TYR A 53 1.08 -6.84 14.75
CA TYR A 53 0.08 -6.17 13.93
C TYR A 53 0.39 -6.34 12.44
N VAL A 54 -0.63 -6.14 11.60
CA VAL A 54 -0.47 -6.11 10.14
C VAL A 54 -0.41 -4.65 9.69
N PRO A 55 0.72 -4.16 9.16
CA PRO A 55 0.85 -2.77 8.73
C PRO A 55 -0.05 -2.47 7.53
N GLY A 56 -0.60 -1.25 7.49
CA GLY A 56 -1.40 -0.78 6.36
C GLY A 56 -0.63 -0.78 5.03
N SER A 57 0.69 -0.51 5.07
CA SER A 57 1.58 -0.62 3.92
C SER A 57 1.69 -2.04 3.38
N SER A 58 1.77 -3.05 4.25
CA SER A 58 1.82 -4.47 3.87
C SER A 58 0.54 -4.91 3.16
N ILE A 59 -0.63 -4.55 3.70
CA ILE A 59 -1.92 -4.85 3.08
C ILE A 59 -2.04 -4.12 1.74
N LYS A 60 -1.77 -2.81 1.73
CA LYS A 60 -1.86 -1.98 0.51
C LYS A 60 -0.93 -2.48 -0.59
N GLY A 61 0.30 -2.87 -0.25
CA GLY A 61 1.29 -3.41 -1.19
C GLY A 61 0.87 -4.76 -1.77
N LYS A 62 0.32 -5.66 -0.95
CA LYS A 62 -0.18 -6.95 -1.44
C LYS A 62 -1.42 -6.77 -2.33
N MET A 63 -2.34 -5.90 -1.95
CA MET A 63 -3.49 -5.55 -2.80
C MET A 63 -3.06 -4.96 -4.14
N ARG A 64 -2.09 -4.04 -4.13
CA ARG A 64 -1.53 -3.42 -5.34
C ARG A 64 -0.92 -4.47 -6.26
N SER A 65 0.02 -5.26 -5.75
CA SER A 65 0.72 -6.27 -6.56
C SER A 65 -0.26 -7.30 -7.15
N LEU A 66 -1.21 -7.82 -6.37
CA LEU A 66 -2.24 -8.73 -6.90
C LEU A 66 -3.11 -8.07 -7.98
N THR A 67 -3.40 -6.78 -7.86
CA THR A 67 -4.15 -6.02 -8.87
C THR A 67 -3.32 -5.81 -10.14
N GLU A 68 -2.04 -5.49 -10.01
CA GLU A 68 -1.08 -5.37 -11.13
C GLU A 68 -1.00 -6.69 -11.91
N TRP A 69 -0.83 -7.81 -11.21
CA TRP A 69 -0.84 -9.17 -11.77
C TRP A 69 -2.15 -9.49 -12.48
N LYS A 70 -3.29 -9.26 -11.83
CA LYS A 70 -4.62 -9.55 -12.39
C LYS A 70 -4.89 -8.77 -13.68
N LEU A 71 -4.38 -7.54 -13.79
CA LEU A 71 -4.59 -6.68 -14.95
C LEU A 71 -3.46 -6.77 -15.99
N GLY A 72 -2.43 -7.60 -15.76
CA GLY A 72 -1.27 -7.69 -16.65
C GLY A 72 -0.41 -6.42 -16.70
N ASN A 73 -0.55 -5.54 -15.71
CA ASN A 73 0.08 -4.23 -15.66
C ASN A 73 1.34 -4.25 -14.77
N PHE A 74 2.22 -5.22 -14.98
CA PHE A 74 3.48 -5.35 -14.26
C PHE A 74 4.65 -5.35 -15.25
N SER A 75 5.80 -4.91 -14.76
CA SER A 75 7.04 -4.95 -15.52
C SER A 75 7.56 -6.38 -15.47
N GLY A 76 7.94 -6.97 -16.62
CA GLY A 76 8.52 -8.33 -16.65
C GLY A 76 9.79 -8.47 -15.79
N ASN A 77 10.40 -7.34 -15.41
CA ASN A 77 11.60 -7.25 -14.58
C ASN A 77 11.30 -7.17 -13.07
N GLY A 78 10.04 -7.27 -12.65
CA GLY A 78 9.62 -7.20 -11.25
C GLY A 78 9.38 -5.79 -10.71
N ASP A 79 9.57 -4.75 -11.52
CA ASP A 79 9.28 -3.38 -11.11
C ASP A 79 7.78 -3.13 -10.92
N VAL A 80 7.46 -2.31 -9.92
CA VAL A 80 6.09 -1.84 -9.67
C VAL A 80 5.54 -1.04 -10.85
N HIS A 81 4.23 -1.10 -11.06
CA HIS A 81 3.58 -0.35 -12.13
C HIS A 81 3.84 1.16 -11.97
N ALA A 82 4.64 1.73 -12.88
CA ALA A 82 4.90 3.16 -12.93
C ALA A 82 3.74 3.94 -13.54
N TRP A 83 3.82 5.28 -13.52
CA TRP A 83 2.84 6.13 -14.16
C TRP A 83 2.71 5.82 -15.66
N CYS A 84 1.54 5.36 -16.10
CA CYS A 84 1.30 4.92 -17.48
C CYS A 84 0.63 5.98 -18.38
N ARG A 85 0.54 7.25 -17.96
CA ARG A 85 -0.14 8.36 -18.67
C ARG A 85 -1.63 8.13 -18.97
N ASN A 86 -2.19 7.01 -18.53
CA ASN A 86 -3.60 6.70 -18.64
C ASN A 86 -4.32 7.16 -17.37
N ASN A 87 -5.04 8.29 -17.46
CA ASN A 87 -5.89 8.80 -16.38
C ASN A 87 -6.99 7.81 -15.97
N GLY A 88 -7.28 6.83 -16.84
CA GLY A 88 -8.19 5.72 -16.62
C GLY A 88 -7.65 4.63 -15.68
N CYS A 89 -6.34 4.52 -15.50
CA CYS A 89 -5.70 3.37 -14.87
C CYS A 89 -6.16 3.19 -13.41
N PRO A 90 -6.77 2.04 -13.06
CA PRO A 90 -7.23 1.79 -11.69
C PRO A 90 -6.06 1.67 -10.71
N ILE A 91 -4.90 1.15 -11.14
CA ILE A 91 -3.73 1.00 -10.26
C ILE A 91 -3.21 2.37 -9.84
N CYS A 92 -2.92 3.25 -10.80
CA CYS A 92 -2.42 4.59 -10.52
C CYS A 92 -3.44 5.41 -9.71
N ARG A 93 -4.74 5.36 -10.04
CA ARG A 93 -5.77 6.13 -9.32
C ARG A 93 -5.99 5.64 -7.90
N VAL A 94 -6.06 4.33 -7.67
CA VAL A 94 -6.36 3.76 -6.35
C VAL A 94 -5.14 3.81 -5.44
N PHE A 95 -4.00 3.33 -5.90
CA PHE A 95 -2.81 3.11 -5.07
C PHE A 95 -1.82 4.28 -5.07
N GLY A 96 -1.89 5.16 -6.07
CA GLY A 96 -0.97 6.28 -6.29
C GLY A 96 0.22 5.90 -7.18
N THR A 97 0.92 6.91 -7.68
CA THR A 97 2.14 6.77 -8.50
C THR A 97 3.22 7.73 -8.03
N THR A 98 4.48 7.38 -8.28
CA THR A 98 5.69 8.12 -7.85
C THR A 98 6.12 9.21 -8.85
N ALA A 99 5.54 9.27 -10.05
CA ALA A 99 5.95 10.21 -11.09
C ALA A 99 5.38 11.62 -10.84
N GLY A 100 6.27 12.63 -10.84
CA GLY A 100 5.91 14.04 -10.57
C GLY A 100 5.02 14.70 -11.63
N ASP A 101 4.87 14.09 -12.81
CA ASP A 101 4.01 14.55 -13.91
C ASP A 101 2.59 13.91 -13.90
N ALA A 102 2.27 13.10 -12.89
CA ALA A 102 1.03 12.36 -12.84
C ALA A 102 -0.20 13.26 -12.61
N ARG A 103 -1.00 13.46 -13.67
CA ARG A 103 -2.24 14.25 -13.64
C ARG A 103 -3.48 13.45 -13.19
N ILE A 104 -3.33 12.58 -12.19
CA ILE A 104 -4.41 11.72 -11.67
C ILE A 104 -5.00 12.18 -10.33
N GLY A 105 -4.37 13.19 -9.73
CA GLY A 105 -4.75 13.68 -8.40
C GLY A 105 -4.27 12.79 -7.25
N PRO A 106 -4.76 13.04 -6.03
CA PRO A 106 -4.28 12.34 -4.85
C PRO A 106 -4.70 10.86 -4.83
N THR A 107 -3.93 10.04 -4.14
CA THR A 107 -4.25 8.62 -3.90
C THR A 107 -5.65 8.44 -3.31
N ARG A 108 -6.42 7.46 -3.80
CA ARG A 108 -7.80 7.22 -3.36
C ARG A 108 -7.94 6.16 -2.25
N LEU A 109 -6.87 5.43 -1.92
CA LEU A 109 -6.87 4.38 -0.90
C LEU A 109 -5.88 4.66 0.24
N ILE A 110 -6.41 4.68 1.46
CA ILE A 110 -5.68 4.68 2.73
C ILE A 110 -6.02 3.36 3.44
N VAL A 111 -5.00 2.65 3.92
CA VAL A 111 -5.15 1.41 4.70
C VAL A 111 -4.50 1.63 6.06
N ARG A 112 -5.24 1.34 7.13
CA ARG A 112 -4.85 1.56 8.53
C ARG A 112 -5.54 0.57 9.44
#